data_AF-A0A6M4FXW9-F1
#
_entry.id   AF-A0A6M4FXW9-F1
#
_cell.length_a   1.000
_cell.length_b   1.000
_cell.length_c   1.000
_cell.angle_alpha   90.00
_cell.angle_beta   90.00
_cell.angle_gamma   90.00
#
_symmetry.space_group_name_H-M   'P 1'
#
loop_
_entity.id
_entity.type
_entity.pdbx_description
1 polymer ?
#
loop_
_entity_poly.entity_id
_entity_poly.type
_entity_poly.pdbx_seq_one_letter_code
_entity_poly.pdbx_strand_id
1 'polypeptide(L)' 'MTENQHQQIIDELQTVLDDTRATMERFEATGMDEQMPEDYDKLLKILDDAVKQQREHTLAMLG' A
#
# COMPACT_ATOMS: atom_id res chain seq x y z
N MET A 1 -12.71 -9.15 -15.63
CA MET A 1 -11.83 -9.95 -14.77
C MET A 1 -12.69 -10.98 -14.07
N THR A 2 -12.14 -12.15 -13.72
CA THR A 2 -12.84 -13.15 -12.92
C THR A 2 -12.64 -12.87 -11.43
N GLU A 3 -13.53 -13.37 -10.58
CA GLU A 3 -13.40 -13.24 -9.11
C GLU A 3 -12.03 -13.70 -8.59
N ASN A 4 -11.51 -14.83 -9.11
CA ASN A 4 -10.17 -15.32 -8.76
C ASN A 4 -9.05 -14.34 -9.14
N GLN A 5 -9.18 -13.64 -10.27
CA GLN A 5 -8.19 -12.64 -10.68
C GLN A 5 -8.22 -11.40 -9.77
N HIS A 6 -9.42 -10.98 -9.34
CA HIS A 6 -9.56 -9.90 -8.37
C HIS A 6 -8.98 -10.30 -7.01
N GLN A 7 -9.26 -11.51 -6.52
CA GLN A 7 -8.72 -11.99 -5.24
C GLN A 7 -7.19 -12.05 -5.27
N GLN A 8 -6.61 -12.57 -6.36
CA GLN A 8 -5.16 -12.62 -6.51
C GLN A 8 -4.53 -11.21 -6.46
N ILE A 9 -5.12 -10.24 -7.16
CA ILE A 9 -4.64 -8.85 -7.12
C ILE A 9 -4.78 -8.24 -5.73
N ILE A 10 -5.85 -8.53 -5.00
CA ILE A 10 -6.04 -8.05 -3.62
C ILE A 10 -4.95 -8.61 -2.68
N ASP A 11 -4.62 -9.89 -2.81
CA ASP A 11 -3.60 -10.55 -1.98
C ASP A 11 -2.18 -10.02 -2.29
N GLU A 12 -1.88 -9.80 -3.57
CA GLU A 12 -0.62 -9.18 -4.00
C GLU A 12 -0.50 -7.74 -3.51
N LEU A 13 -1.57 -6.94 -3.61
CA LEU A 13 -1.63 -5.59 -3.08
C LEU A 13 -1.47 -5.57 -1.55
N GLN A 14 -2.08 -6.51 -0.83
CA GLN A 14 -1.94 -6.60 0.62
C GLN A 14 -0.49 -6.86 1.03
N THR A 15 0.19 -7.76 0.31
CA THR A 15 1.60 -8.08 0.57
C THR A 15 2.49 -6.84 0.40
N VAL A 16 2.30 -6.10 -0.70
CA VAL A 16 3.07 -4.86 -0.95
C VAL A 16 2.79 -3.79 0.10
N LEU A 17 1.53 -3.66 0.55
CA LEU A 17 1.15 -2.73 1.61
C LEU A 17 1.84 -3.06 2.93
N ASP A 18 1.84 -4.34 3.32
CA ASP A 18 2.44 -4.80 4.57
C ASP A 18 3.97 -4.59 4.58
N ASP A 19 4.64 -4.95 3.48
CA ASP A 19 6.09 -4.76 3.32
C ASP A 19 6.49 -3.28 3.32
N THR A 20 5.69 -2.44 2.66
CA THR A 20 5.92 -0.99 2.61
C THR A 20 5.74 -0.37 4.00
N ARG A 21 4.70 -0.76 4.74
CA ARG A 21 4.47 -0.28 6.11
C ARG A 21 5.61 -0.70 7.03
N ALA A 22 6.05 -1.95 6.99
CA ALA A 22 7.19 -2.43 7.78
C ALA A 22 8.50 -1.70 7.43
N THR A 23 8.68 -1.32 6.16
CA THR A 23 9.85 -0.54 5.72
C THR A 23 9.79 0.89 6.26
N MET A 24 8.62 1.52 6.24
CA MET A 24 8.42 2.88 6.79
C MET A 24 8.63 2.91 8.30
N GLU A 25 8.09 1.95 9.05
CA GLU A 25 8.32 1.83 10.49
C GLU A 25 9.82 1.76 10.84
N ARG A 26 10.61 1.05 10.03
CA ARG A 26 12.08 0.98 10.21
C ARG A 26 12.77 2.30 9.85
N PHE A 27 12.26 3.02 8.87
CA PHE A 27 12.77 4.31 8.41
C PHE A 27 12.49 5.42 9.44
N GLU A 28 11.29 5.41 10.03
CA GLU A 28 10.89 6.28 11.15
C GLU A 28 11.73 5.95 12.39
N ALA A 29 11.96 4.67 12.68
CA ALA A 29 12.79 4.27 13.83
C ALA A 29 14.25 4.74 13.73
N THR A 30 14.74 5.06 12.53
CA THR A 30 16.08 5.66 12.32
C THR A 30 16.07 7.18 12.24
N GLY A 31 14.90 7.83 12.36
CA GLY A 31 14.71 9.28 12.23
C GLY A 31 14.91 9.80 10.81
N MET A 32 14.81 8.92 9.81
CA MET A 32 14.98 9.30 8.39
C MET A 32 13.76 10.03 7.83
N ASP A 33 12.59 9.85 8.42
CA ASP A 33 11.37 10.62 8.15
C ASP A 33 11.58 12.12 8.41
N GLU A 34 12.26 12.48 9.51
CA GLU A 34 12.60 13.87 9.83
C GLU A 34 13.70 14.45 8.92
N GLN A 35 14.61 13.59 8.44
CA GLN A 35 15.73 14.00 7.58
C GLN A 35 15.33 14.11 6.10
N MET A 36 14.31 13.38 5.67
CA MET A 36 13.82 13.33 4.28
C MET A 36 12.28 13.41 4.20
N PRO A 37 11.68 14.49 4.72
CA PRO A 37 10.22 14.61 4.85
C PRO A 37 9.49 14.58 3.50
N GLU A 38 10.09 15.14 2.44
CA GLU A 38 9.48 15.15 1.10
C GLU A 38 9.39 13.75 0.48
N ASP A 39 10.38 12.90 0.70
CA ASP A 39 10.38 11.54 0.18
C ASP A 39 9.48 10.63 1.01
N TYR A 40 9.44 10.85 2.32
CA TYR A 40 8.49 10.21 3.23
C TYR A 40 7.03 10.53 2.85
N ASP A 41 6.72 11.79 2.54
CA ASP A 41 5.39 12.20 2.04
C ASP A 41 5.01 11.56 0.70
N LYS A 42 5.99 11.34 -0.20
CA LYS A 42 5.73 10.61 -1.46
C LYS A 42 5.42 9.15 -1.19
N LEU A 43 6.13 8.50 -0.27
CA LEU A 43 5.87 7.12 0.12
C LEU A 43 4.47 6.97 0.73
N LEU A 44 4.05 7.90 1.60
CA LEU A 44 2.69 7.92 2.16
C LEU A 44 1.62 8.02 1.08
N LYS A 45 1.83 8.85 0.04
CA LYS A 45 0.87 8.97 -1.07
C LYS A 45 0.76 7.67 -1.88
N ILE A 46 1.88 7.01 -2.15
CA ILE A 46 1.89 5.72 -2.87
C ILE A 46 1.11 4.66 -2.07
N LEU A 47 1.31 4.61 -0.75
CA LEU A 47 0.54 3.73 0.13
C LEU A 47 -0.96 4.01 0.08
N ASP A 48 -1.36 5.28 0.21
CA ASP A 48 -2.77 5.68 0.18
C ASP A 48 -3.44 5.30 -1.17
N ASP A 49 -2.72 5.47 -2.27
CA ASP A 49 -3.22 5.08 -3.60
C ASP A 49 -3.31 3.56 -3.77
N ALA A 50 -2.39 2.78 -3.21
CA ALA A 50 -2.48 1.33 -3.20
C ALA A 50 -3.68 0.82 -2.37
N VAL A 51 -3.97 1.45 -1.22
CA VAL A 51 -5.16 1.13 -0.41
C VAL A 51 -6.44 1.45 -1.18
N LYS A 52 -6.51 2.59 -1.87
CA LYS A 52 -7.66 2.94 -2.73
C LYS A 52 -7.89 1.89 -3.81
N GLN A 53 -6.84 1.49 -4.52
CA GLN A 53 -6.92 0.47 -5.57
C GLN A 53 -7.39 -0.89 -5.02
N GLN A 54 -6.88 -1.31 -3.85
CA GLN A 54 -7.33 -2.54 -3.21
C GLN A 54 -8.84 -2.48 -2.86
N ARG A 55 -9.31 -1.33 -2.37
CA ARG A 55 -10.73 -1.11 -2.07
C ARG A 55 -11.59 -1.14 -3.34
N GLU A 56 -11.14 -0.53 -4.42
CA GLU A 56 -11.84 -0.56 -5.72
C GLU A 56 -11.99 -1.98 -6.25
N HIS A 57 -10.93 -2.79 -6.19
CA HIS A 57 -11.00 -4.21 -6.58
C HIS A 57 -11.93 -5.02 -5.66
N THR A 58 -11.91 -4.74 -4.36
CA THR A 58 -12.83 -5.39 -3.40
C THR A 58 -14.29 -5.05 -3.72
N LEU A 59 -14.59 -3.79 -4.03
CA LEU A 59 -15.94 -3.37 -4.41
C LEU A 59 -16.36 -3.98 -5.75
N ALA A 60 -15.45 -4.11 -6.71
CA ALA A 60 -15.72 -4.76 -8.00
C ALA A 60 -16.05 -6.25 -7.86
N MET A 61 -15.53 -6.94 -6.84
CA MET A 61 -15.91 -8.33 -6.55
C MET A 61 -17.30 -8.49 -5.93
N LEU A 62 -17.84 -7.42 -5.34
CA LEU A 62 -19.15 -7.43 -4.69
C LEU A 62 -20.30 -7.02 -5.65
N GLY A 63 -19.98 -6.72 -6.92
CA GLY A 63 -20.90 -6.20 -7.95
C GLY A 63 -21.23 -7.21 -9.04
#